data_AF-A0A381WSX1-F1
#
_entry.id   AF-A0A381WSX1-F1
#
_cell.length_a   1.000
_cell.length_b   1.000
_cell.length_c   1.000
_cell.angle_alpha   90.00
_cell.angle_beta   90.00
_cell.angle_gamma   90.00
#
_symmetry.space_group_name_H-M   'P 1'
#
loop_
_entity.id
_entity.type
_entity.pdbx_description
1 polymer ?
#
loop_
_entity_poly.entity_id
_entity_poly.type
_entity_poly.pdbx_seq_one_letter_code
_entity_poly.pdbx_strand_id
1 'polypeptide(L)'
;MKCISILTIFSLTLVAQTNVATNAGSFLGIGAGARSLSLGGAFVSIANDVSALYWNPAGIVNIERPSVHVFHSPWLVETNYYHGGAVLPMGKAGTLGFAYTAVTMDEMMVRTVQRPEGTGERFSVSNLAMGITYSKRLTDRFSFGMQTKL
;
A
#
# COMPACT_ATOMS: atom_id res chain seq x y z
N MET A 1 -64.08 23.98 15.41
CA MET A 1 -63.83 22.71 14.69
C MET A 1 -62.33 22.46 14.77
N LYS A 2 -61.88 21.46 15.55
CA LYS A 2 -60.46 21.24 15.87
C LYS A 2 -59.86 20.25 14.88
N CYS A 3 -58.91 20.68 14.06
CA CYS A 3 -58.12 19.78 13.21
C CYS A 3 -57.01 19.14 14.05
N ILE A 4 -57.11 17.82 14.28
CA ILE A 4 -56.07 17.02 14.94
C ILE A 4 -55.18 16.46 13.83
N SER A 5 -53.92 16.92 13.78
CA SER A 5 -52.91 16.42 12.85
C SER A 5 -52.15 15.26 13.51
N ILE A 6 -52.22 14.07 12.92
CA ILE A 6 -51.50 12.87 13.38
C ILE A 6 -50.19 12.78 12.58
N LEU A 7 -49.05 12.91 13.26
CA LEU A 7 -47.71 12.82 12.68
C LEU A 7 -47.15 11.40 12.90
N THR A 8 -47.13 10.58 11.85
CA THR A 8 -46.58 9.22 11.90
C THR A 8 -45.09 9.26 11.57
N ILE A 9 -44.23 8.91 12.53
CA ILE A 9 -42.77 8.83 12.36
C ILE A 9 -42.42 7.44 11.78
N PHE A 10 -41.91 7.40 10.55
CA PHE A 10 -41.43 6.19 9.89
C PHE A 10 -39.93 6.01 10.20
N SER A 11 -39.60 5.08 11.10
CA SER A 11 -38.21 4.80 11.46
C SER A 11 -37.61 3.78 10.49
N LEU A 12 -36.78 4.25 9.56
CA LEU A 12 -36.08 3.41 8.58
C LEU A 12 -34.80 2.84 9.22
N THR A 13 -34.77 1.54 9.49
CA THR A 13 -33.54 0.86 9.94
C THR A 13 -32.59 0.68 8.75
N LEU A 14 -31.51 1.47 8.71
CA LEU A 14 -30.40 1.30 7.78
C LEU A 14 -29.62 0.03 8.18
N VAL A 15 -29.76 -1.03 7.40
CA VAL A 15 -28.90 -2.21 7.50
C VAL A 15 -27.59 -1.89 6.78
N ALA A 16 -26.53 -1.65 7.54
CA ALA A 16 -25.19 -1.49 6.97
C ALA A 16 -24.65 -2.87 6.57
N GLN A 17 -24.47 -3.10 5.28
CA GLN A 17 -23.81 -4.30 4.76
C GLN A 17 -22.32 -4.00 4.53
N THR A 18 -21.44 -4.69 5.25
CA THR A 18 -19.99 -4.60 5.04
C THR A 18 -19.56 -5.62 3.98
N ASN A 19 -19.43 -5.18 2.73
CA ASN A 19 -18.86 -6.00 1.67
C ASN A 19 -17.33 -5.86 1.68
N VAL A 20 -16.66 -6.72 2.45
CA VAL A 20 -15.19 -6.79 2.42
C VAL A 20 -14.77 -7.63 1.21
N ALA A 21 -14.04 -7.01 0.29
CA ALA A 21 -13.49 -7.71 -0.87
C ALA A 21 -12.24 -8.50 -0.48
N THR A 22 -12.16 -9.75 -0.94
CA THR A 22 -10.94 -10.57 -0.83
C THR A 22 -9.96 -10.20 -1.95
N ASN A 23 -8.68 -10.06 -1.63
CA ASN A 23 -7.62 -9.79 -2.58
C ASN A 23 -6.52 -10.87 -2.52
N ALA A 24 -5.80 -11.06 -3.63
CA ALA A 24 -4.70 -12.04 -3.71
C ALA A 24 -3.39 -11.52 -3.09
N GLY A 25 -3.24 -10.20 -2.96
CA GLY A 25 -2.03 -9.54 -2.47
C GLY A 25 -2.29 -8.67 -1.25
N SER A 26 -2.79 -9.26 -0.17
CA SER A 26 -3.16 -8.52 1.06
C SER A 26 -2.00 -7.74 1.66
N PHE A 27 -0.77 -8.23 1.48
CA PHE A 27 0.45 -7.55 1.91
C PHE A 27 0.70 -6.21 1.21
N LEU A 28 0.17 -6.00 -0.01
CA LEU A 28 0.25 -4.69 -0.67
C LEU A 28 -0.58 -3.62 0.04
N GLY A 29 -1.49 -4.01 0.94
CA GLY A 29 -2.23 -3.06 1.78
C GLY A 29 -1.41 -2.48 2.92
N ILE A 30 -0.23 -3.02 3.21
CA ILE A 30 0.66 -2.49 4.25
C ILE A 30 1.34 -1.22 3.71
N GLY A 31 1.04 -0.08 4.33
CA GLY A 31 1.60 1.20 3.89
C GLY A 31 3.12 1.22 3.93
N ALA A 32 3.74 1.91 2.97
CA ALA A 32 5.19 1.92 2.78
C ALA A 32 5.80 3.32 2.85
N GLY A 33 6.95 3.43 3.51
CA GLY A 33 7.74 4.66 3.65
C GLY A 33 7.56 5.34 5.00
N ALA A 34 8.66 5.75 5.64
CA ALA A 34 8.62 6.36 6.96
C ALA A 34 7.87 7.71 6.96
N ARG A 35 8.12 8.54 5.94
CA ARG A 35 7.49 9.87 5.81
C ARG A 35 6.00 9.78 5.53
N SER A 36 5.60 8.95 4.58
CA SER A 36 4.21 8.72 4.19
C SER A 36 3.40 8.12 5.34
N LEU A 37 3.97 7.15 6.08
CA LEU A 37 3.34 6.56 7.26
C LEU A 37 3.23 7.56 8.43
N SER A 38 4.23 8.43 8.63
CA SER A 38 4.17 9.49 9.65
C SER A 38 3.04 10.50 9.40
N LEU A 39 2.57 10.61 8.16
CA LEU A 39 1.41 11.42 7.77
C LEU A 39 0.08 10.64 7.86
N GLY A 40 0.07 9.48 8.52
CA GLY A 40 -1.11 8.63 8.63
C GLY A 40 -1.55 8.02 7.29
N GLY A 41 -0.64 7.86 6.33
CA GLY A 41 -0.95 7.40 4.97
C GLY A 41 -1.50 8.48 4.04
N ALA A 42 -1.63 9.74 4.50
CA ALA A 42 -2.09 10.87 3.68
C ALA A 42 -0.95 11.43 2.78
N PHE A 43 -0.40 10.60 1.90
CA PHE A 43 0.76 10.96 1.06
C PHE A 43 0.44 11.12 -0.43
N VAL A 44 -0.74 10.68 -0.88
CA VAL A 44 -1.12 10.61 -2.31
C VAL A 44 -0.99 11.95 -3.04
N SER A 45 -1.30 13.08 -2.38
CA SER A 45 -1.23 14.43 -2.97
C SER A 45 0.17 15.05 -2.94
N ILE A 46 1.02 14.66 -1.99
CA ILE A 46 2.36 15.23 -1.82
C ILE A 46 3.37 14.47 -2.69
N ALA A 47 3.33 13.13 -2.65
CA ALA A 47 4.03 12.18 -3.51
C ALA A 47 5.27 12.74 -4.24
N ASN A 48 6.29 13.18 -3.48
CA ASN A 48 7.45 13.93 -4.00
C ASN A 48 8.80 13.26 -3.70
N ASP A 49 8.78 12.02 -3.24
CA ASP A 49 9.96 11.18 -3.05
C ASP A 49 9.72 9.78 -3.63
N VAL A 50 10.74 8.91 -3.57
CA VAL A 50 10.69 7.58 -4.18
C VAL A 50 9.56 6.70 -3.62
N SER A 51 9.08 6.94 -2.39
CA SER A 51 7.93 6.22 -1.85
C SER A 51 6.62 6.51 -2.61
N ALA A 52 6.59 7.56 -3.44
CA ALA A 52 5.50 7.81 -4.39
C ALA A 52 5.27 6.63 -5.34
N LEU A 53 6.28 5.78 -5.59
CA LEU A 53 6.09 4.54 -6.36
C LEU A 53 5.06 3.58 -5.74
N TYR A 54 4.83 3.64 -4.43
CA TYR A 54 3.77 2.88 -3.75
C TYR A 54 2.44 3.65 -3.73
N TRP A 55 2.48 4.95 -3.41
CA TRP A 55 1.28 5.76 -3.13
C TRP A 55 0.65 6.40 -4.36
N ASN A 56 1.45 7.00 -5.23
CA ASN A 56 1.01 7.71 -6.43
C ASN A 56 2.14 7.79 -7.46
N PRO A 57 2.21 6.84 -8.41
CA PRO A 57 3.20 6.82 -9.48
C PRO A 57 3.36 8.15 -10.21
N ALA A 58 2.28 8.89 -10.46
CA ALA A 58 2.33 10.16 -11.19
C ALA A 58 3.16 11.24 -10.48
N GLY A 59 3.41 11.10 -9.18
CA GLY A 59 4.20 12.02 -8.36
C GLY A 59 5.71 11.94 -8.61
N ILE A 60 6.24 10.81 -9.12
CA ILE A 60 7.69 10.65 -9.33
C ILE A 60 8.28 11.65 -10.33
N VAL A 61 7.43 12.27 -11.15
CA VAL A 61 7.82 13.35 -12.07
C VAL A 61 8.32 14.63 -11.36
N ASN A 62 8.07 14.75 -10.06
CA ASN A 62 8.56 15.85 -9.23
C ASN A 62 9.97 15.58 -8.68
N ILE A 63 10.52 14.39 -8.90
CA ILE A 63 11.88 14.02 -8.48
C ILE A 63 12.85 14.43 -9.58
N GLU A 64 13.67 15.44 -9.31
CA GLU A 64 14.55 16.05 -10.32
C GLU A 64 15.90 15.34 -10.48
N ARG A 65 16.30 14.53 -9.50
CA ARG A 65 17.59 13.83 -9.47
C ARG A 65 17.41 12.33 -9.27
N PRO A 66 18.30 11.48 -9.81
CA PRO A 66 18.29 10.05 -9.51
C PRO A 66 18.26 9.83 -8.00
N SER A 67 17.26 9.09 -7.52
CA SER A 67 16.98 8.93 -6.09
C SER A 67 16.65 7.48 -5.77
N VAL A 68 17.09 7.03 -4.60
CA VAL A 68 16.87 5.66 -4.09
C VAL A 68 16.26 5.76 -2.70
N HIS A 69 15.38 4.83 -2.36
CA HIS A 69 14.77 4.72 -1.05
C HIS A 69 14.69 3.26 -0.63
N VAL A 70 14.98 3.02 0.64
CA VAL A 70 14.85 1.71 1.29
C VAL A 70 14.14 1.92 2.62
N PHE A 71 13.17 1.07 2.88
CA PHE A 71 12.34 1.07 4.07
C PHE A 71 12.23 -0.34 4.61
N HIS A 72 12.42 -0.46 5.91
CA HIS A 72 12.26 -1.69 6.66
C HIS A 72 11.41 -1.38 7.90
N SER A 73 10.49 -2.27 8.20
CA SER A 73 9.71 -2.23 9.45
C SER A 73 9.51 -3.65 9.96
N PRO A 74 9.75 -3.91 11.26
CA PRO A 74 9.15 -5.08 11.89
C PRO A 74 7.63 -4.96 11.81
N TRP A 75 6.97 -6.08 11.59
CA TRP A 75 5.53 -6.20 11.44
C TRP A 75 4.98 -7.25 12.40
N LEU A 76 3.66 -7.40 12.41
CA LEU A 76 2.96 -8.30 13.32
C LEU A 76 3.41 -9.76 13.13
N VAL A 77 3.38 -10.54 14.22
CA VAL A 77 3.69 -11.99 14.21
C VAL A 77 5.09 -12.28 13.65
N GLU A 78 6.10 -11.63 14.22
CA GLU A 78 7.53 -11.85 13.90
C GLU A 78 7.84 -11.79 12.40
N THR A 79 7.07 -10.97 11.67
CA THR A 79 7.20 -10.80 10.23
C THR A 79 7.94 -9.50 9.94
N ASN A 80 8.73 -9.47 8.88
CA ASN A 80 9.48 -8.29 8.45
C ASN A 80 8.87 -7.74 7.15
N TYR A 81 8.64 -6.43 7.12
CA TYR A 81 8.16 -5.72 5.94
C TYR A 81 9.28 -4.87 5.34
N TYR A 82 9.44 -4.98 4.02
CA TYR A 82 10.41 -4.24 3.25
C TYR A 82 9.73 -3.54 2.10
N HIS A 83 10.13 -2.30 1.85
CA HIS A 83 9.76 -1.57 0.66
C HIS A 83 10.93 -0.75 0.18
N GLY A 84 11.15 -0.69 -1.12
CA GLY A 84 12.22 0.13 -1.65
C GLY A 84 12.03 0.40 -3.12
N GLY A 85 12.84 1.30 -3.64
CA GLY A 85 12.80 1.63 -5.04
C GLY A 85 13.87 2.61 -5.46
N ALA A 86 13.89 2.86 -6.75
CA ALA A 86 14.74 3.84 -7.40
C ALA A 86 13.93 4.61 -8.44
N VAL A 87 14.24 5.89 -8.59
CA VAL A 87 13.64 6.78 -9.60
C VAL A 87 14.76 7.39 -10.44
N LEU A 88 14.59 7.33 -11.75
CA LEU A 88 15.48 7.90 -12.74
C LEU A 88 14.73 8.95 -13.59
N PRO A 89 14.95 10.25 -13.34
CA PRO A 89 14.41 11.30 -14.19
C PRO A 89 15.15 11.36 -15.52
N MET A 90 14.41 11.39 -16.63
CA MET A 90 14.94 11.42 -18.01
C MET A 90 14.64 12.77 -18.70
N GLY A 91 14.44 13.83 -17.92
CA GLY A 91 14.10 15.16 -18.43
C GLY A 91 12.78 15.15 -19.22
N LYS A 92 12.82 15.60 -20.48
CA LYS A 92 11.62 15.71 -21.34
C LYS A 92 10.99 14.36 -21.71
N ALA A 93 11.74 13.27 -21.62
CA ALA A 93 11.25 11.93 -21.90
C ALA A 93 10.35 11.37 -20.78
N GLY A 94 10.30 12.02 -19.61
CA GLY A 94 9.56 11.56 -18.43
C GLY A 94 10.48 11.00 -17.36
N THR A 95 9.93 10.14 -16.50
CA THR A 95 10.61 9.58 -15.34
C THR A 95 10.31 8.09 -15.25
N LEU A 96 11.37 7.29 -15.09
CA LEU A 96 11.26 5.86 -14.84
C LEU A 96 11.41 5.58 -13.34
N GLY A 97 10.74 4.54 -12.89
CA GLY A 97 10.84 4.08 -11.51
C GLY A 97 10.79 2.57 -11.42
N PHE A 98 11.48 2.03 -10.43
CA PHE A 98 11.43 0.64 -10.04
C PHE A 98 11.14 0.58 -8.55
N ALA A 99 10.22 -0.29 -8.13
CA ALA A 99 9.94 -0.54 -6.72
C ALA A 99 9.85 -2.03 -6.44
N TYR A 100 10.13 -2.41 -5.20
CA TYR A 100 9.85 -3.72 -4.67
C TYR A 100 9.17 -3.58 -3.31
N THR A 101 8.34 -4.56 -2.97
CA THR A 101 7.66 -4.68 -1.69
C THR A 101 7.73 -6.14 -1.28
N ALA A 102 8.26 -6.42 -0.10
CA ALA A 102 8.42 -7.78 0.39
C ALA A 102 7.93 -7.92 1.82
N VAL A 103 7.34 -9.07 2.12
CA VAL A 103 6.99 -9.51 3.47
C VAL A 103 7.66 -10.85 3.68
N THR A 104 8.50 -10.97 4.70
CA THR A 104 9.23 -12.20 5.01
C THR A 104 9.00 -12.62 6.45
N MET A 105 8.91 -13.91 6.69
CA MET A 105 8.81 -14.48 8.03
C MET A 105 10.03 -15.37 8.29
N ASP A 106 10.58 -15.26 9.49
CA ASP A 106 11.67 -16.13 9.92
C ASP A 106 11.19 -17.57 10.10
N GLU A 107 12.14 -18.49 10.13
CA GLU A 107 11.82 -19.90 10.24
C GLU A 107 11.23 -20.22 11.62
N MET A 108 10.01 -20.76 11.66
CA MET A 108 9.33 -21.13 12.89
C MET A 108 8.87 -22.59 12.89
N MET A 109 8.72 -23.15 14.09
CA MET A 109 8.25 -24.53 14.25
C MET A 109 6.76 -24.64 13.93
N VAL A 110 6.39 -25.68 13.19
CA VAL A 110 4.99 -26.05 12.98
C VAL A 110 4.42 -26.56 14.31
N ARG A 111 3.31 -25.97 14.77
CA ARG A 111 2.60 -26.37 15.99
C ARG A 111 1.19 -26.80 15.63
N THR A 112 0.73 -27.90 16.21
CA THR A 112 -0.68 -28.35 16.08
C THR A 112 -1.33 -28.39 17.46
N VAL A 113 -2.67 -28.47 17.49
CA VAL A 113 -3.42 -28.58 18.76
C VAL A 113 -2.93 -29.76 19.61
N GLN A 114 -2.50 -30.86 18.99
CA GLN A 114 -1.98 -32.05 19.66
C GLN A 114 -0.48 -31.94 20.04
N ARG A 115 0.29 -31.07 19.39
CA ARG A 115 1.73 -30.89 19.60
C ARG A 115 2.08 -29.39 19.66
N PRO A 116 1.76 -28.70 20.77
CA PRO A 116 1.99 -27.27 20.92
C PRO A 116 3.48 -26.90 21.04
N GLU A 117 4.34 -27.82 21.49
CA GLU A 117 5.79 -27.60 21.56
C GLU A 117 6.50 -27.74 20.20
N GLY A 118 5.78 -28.18 19.16
CA GLY A 118 6.28 -28.33 17.80
C GLY A 118 6.19 -29.77 17.28
N THR A 119 6.04 -29.92 15.97
CA THR A 119 6.03 -31.23 15.28
C THR A 119 7.43 -31.74 14.92
N GLY A 120 8.46 -30.90 15.08
CA GLY A 120 9.82 -31.12 14.58
C GLY A 120 10.06 -30.55 13.18
N GLU A 121 9.00 -30.13 12.49
CA GLU A 121 9.06 -29.47 11.18
C GLU A 121 9.17 -27.96 11.34
N ARG A 122 9.81 -27.32 10.36
CA ARG A 122 9.99 -25.88 10.31
C ARG A 122 9.44 -25.32 9.00
N PHE A 123 8.91 -24.11 9.05
CA PHE A 123 8.41 -23.43 7.86
C PHE A 123 8.79 -21.95 7.89
N SER A 124 8.93 -21.38 6.70
CA SER A 124 9.09 -19.95 6.45
C SER A 124 8.22 -19.54 5.26
N VAL A 125 7.82 -18.27 5.22
CA VAL A 125 6.99 -17.73 4.13
C VAL A 125 7.55 -16.39 3.70
N SER A 126 7.55 -16.15 2.39
CA SER A 126 7.95 -14.88 1.81
C SER A 126 6.99 -14.50 0.68
N ASN A 127 6.63 -13.23 0.62
CA ASN A 127 5.90 -12.62 -0.48
C ASN A 127 6.75 -11.48 -1.04
N LEU A 128 6.80 -11.37 -2.37
CA LEU A 128 7.51 -10.32 -3.08
C LEU A 128 6.60 -9.79 -4.19
N ALA A 129 6.50 -8.47 -4.27
CA ALA A 129 5.96 -7.77 -5.42
C ALA A 129 7.03 -6.83 -5.97
N MET A 130 7.18 -6.79 -7.28
CA MET A 130 8.06 -5.86 -7.97
C MET A 130 7.28 -5.03 -8.96
N GLY A 131 7.66 -3.78 -9.17
CA GLY A 131 6.95 -2.88 -10.04
C GLY A 131 7.85 -1.98 -10.86
N ILE A 132 7.52 -1.83 -12.13
CA ILE A 132 8.15 -0.86 -13.02
C ILE A 132 7.14 0.23 -13.30
N THR A 133 7.62 1.46 -13.27
CA THR A 133 6.80 2.66 -13.36
C THR A 133 7.34 3.59 -14.42
N TYR A 134 6.44 4.17 -15.20
CA TYR A 134 6.73 5.30 -16.07
C TYR A 134 5.78 6.45 -15.74
N SER A 135 6.29 7.67 -15.71
CA SER A 135 5.48 8.86 -15.43
C SER A 135 5.96 10.05 -16.24
N LYS A 136 5.02 10.93 -16.59
CA LYS A 136 5.31 12.10 -17.42
C LYS A 136 4.36 13.25 -17.11
N ARG A 137 4.90 14.47 -17.22
CA ARG A 137 4.15 15.73 -17.16
C ARG A 137 3.63 16.06 -18.56
N LEU A 138 2.31 16.24 -18.72
CA LEU A 138 1.71 16.68 -19.99
C LEU A 138 1.60 18.19 -20.05
N THR A 139 1.26 18.82 -18.93
CA THR A 139 1.09 20.27 -18.80
C THR A 139 1.73 20.74 -17.50
N ASP A 140 1.85 22.05 -17.31
CA ASP A 140 2.44 22.63 -16.10
C ASP A 140 1.67 22.26 -14.81
N ARG A 141 0.45 21.72 -14.94
CA ARG A 141 -0.42 21.34 -13.82
C ARG A 141 -0.87 19.88 -13.84
N PHE A 142 -0.56 19.12 -14.89
CA PHE A 142 -1.05 17.75 -15.05
C PHE A 142 0.09 16.78 -15.38
N SER A 143 0.15 15.71 -14.58
CA SER A 143 1.01 14.55 -14.80
C SER A 143 0.20 13.26 -14.69
N PHE A 144 0.73 12.21 -15.28
CA PHE A 144 0.22 10.85 -15.14
C PHE A 144 1.36 9.89 -14.86
N GLY A 145 1.00 8.74 -14.29
CA GLY A 145 1.92 7.65 -14.04
C GLY A 145 1.22 6.32 -14.24
N MET A 146 1.95 5.36 -14.80
CA MET A 146 1.52 3.98 -14.99
C MET A 146 2.54 3.08 -14.33
N GLN A 147 2.06 2.12 -13.54
CA GLN A 147 2.89 1.13 -12.88
C GLN A 147 2.32 -0.27 -13.13
N THR A 148 3.19 -1.17 -13.56
CA THR A 148 2.88 -2.60 -13.66
C THR A 148 3.55 -3.30 -12.48
N LYS A 149 2.77 -4.10 -11.73
CA LYS A 149 3.27 -4.92 -10.61
C LYS A 149 3.22 -6.40 -10.97
N LEU A 150 4.27 -7.12 -10.60
CA LEU A 150 4.47 -8.56 -10.72
C LEU A 150 4.54 -9.16 -9.31
#